data_AF-A0A847U1X4-F1
#
_entry.id   AF-A0A847U1X4-F1
#
_cell.length_a   1.000
_cell.length_b   1.000
_cell.length_c   1.000
_cell.angle_alpha   90.00
_cell.angle_beta   90.00
_cell.angle_gamma   90.00
#
_symmetry.space_group_name_H-M   'P 1'
#
loop_
_entity.id
_entity.type
_entity.pdbx_description
1 polymer ?
#
loop_
_entity_poly.entity_id
_entity_poly.type
_entity_poly.pdbx_seq_one_letter_code
_entity_poly.pdbx_strand_id
1 'polypeptide(L)'
;MGSDLYHTADRSVRLEAAVTSLAVIAFAYLVGLVLASLGVSVADALGVTESTTPVVYYSVQYALLPAGFLVTVFGYHQSRETDGLVRFHTPTLRDLGWIALGFLVLLAASTALEQLIGLLGVETAQNQAVLTGREHPLLFLALLPITVLLVAPGEELLFRGLVQGKFRQAYGSVPAVVIASLLFGLSHSGALSGAGTVTYLAVATVLGLILGAVYEHTESILVPVGIHAAWNVSIYLGQWLQAVYGLSLLG
;
A
#
# COMPACT_ATOMS: atom_id res chain seq x y z
N MET A 1 -14.09 20.43 6.82
CA MET A 1 -14.11 20.88 8.24
C MET A 1 -12.83 21.68 8.52
N GLY A 2 -12.88 22.72 9.36
CA GLY A 2 -11.74 23.62 9.58
C GLY A 2 -10.61 23.00 10.44
N SER A 3 -9.38 23.10 9.93
CA SER A 3 -8.12 23.44 10.62
C SER A 3 -7.62 22.66 11.84
N ASP A 4 -8.08 21.44 12.13
CA ASP A 4 -7.40 20.61 13.14
C ASP A 4 -6.14 19.94 12.57
N LEU A 5 -5.14 20.80 12.30
CA LEU A 5 -3.84 20.38 11.79
C LEU A 5 -3.02 19.70 12.87
N TYR A 6 -3.15 20.17 14.12
CA TYR A 6 -2.46 19.64 15.28
C TYR A 6 -3.27 19.85 16.56
N HIS A 7 -3.30 18.82 17.39
CA HIS A 7 -3.72 18.90 18.79
C HIS A 7 -3.03 17.81 19.61
N THR A 8 -3.39 17.71 20.88
CA THR A 8 -2.95 16.59 21.72
C THR A 8 -4.12 16.18 22.59
N ALA A 9 -4.72 15.04 22.25
CA ALA A 9 -5.79 14.44 23.03
C ALA A 9 -5.28 13.86 24.36
N ASP A 10 -6.22 13.42 25.19
CA ASP A 10 -5.92 12.76 26.46
C ASP A 10 -4.99 11.54 26.26
N ARG A 11 -4.26 11.21 27.33
CA ARG A 11 -3.32 10.08 27.32
C ARG A 11 -4.00 8.76 26.91
N SER A 12 -5.23 8.53 27.36
CA SER A 12 -6.02 7.34 27.00
C SER A 12 -6.24 7.24 25.50
N VAL A 13 -6.68 8.30 24.84
CA VAL A 13 -6.92 8.36 23.39
C VAL A 13 -5.63 8.11 22.60
N ARG A 14 -4.54 8.74 23.04
CA ARG A 14 -3.21 8.56 22.40
C ARG A 14 -2.69 7.13 22.52
N LEU A 15 -2.82 6.53 23.71
CA LEU A 15 -2.44 5.13 23.93
C LEU A 15 -3.32 4.18 23.14
N GLU A 16 -4.63 4.42 23.11
CA GLU A 16 -5.56 3.62 22.31
C GLU A 16 -5.21 3.70 20.82
N ALA A 17 -4.96 4.89 20.28
CA ALA A 17 -4.57 5.07 18.88
C ALA A 17 -3.30 4.28 18.53
N ALA A 18 -2.27 4.35 19.38
CA ALA A 18 -1.03 3.61 19.16
C ALA A 18 -1.22 2.09 19.26
N VAL A 19 -1.79 1.60 20.37
CA VAL A 19 -1.98 0.17 20.62
C VAL A 19 -2.90 -0.45 19.58
N THR A 20 -4.02 0.21 19.27
CA THR A 20 -4.99 -0.30 18.29
C THR A 20 -4.40 -0.30 16.88
N SER A 21 -3.71 0.77 16.47
CA SER A 21 -3.10 0.81 15.13
C SER A 21 -2.07 -0.30 14.95
N LEU A 22 -1.16 -0.48 15.92
CA LEU A 22 -0.16 -1.54 15.86
C LEU A 22 -0.81 -2.94 15.89
N ALA A 23 -1.81 -3.16 16.74
CA ALA A 23 -2.52 -4.43 16.83
C ALA A 23 -3.28 -4.76 15.55
N VAL A 24 -3.99 -3.78 14.95
CA VAL A 24 -4.76 -3.98 13.72
C VAL A 24 -3.84 -4.22 12.53
N ILE A 25 -2.69 -3.52 12.42
CA ILE A 25 -1.68 -3.80 11.39
C ILE A 25 -1.16 -5.23 11.55
N ALA A 26 -0.68 -5.61 12.75
CA ALA A 26 -0.16 -6.95 12.99
C ALA A 26 -1.20 -8.04 12.71
N PHE A 27 -2.45 -7.80 13.11
CA PHE A 27 -3.55 -8.72 12.86
C PHE A 27 -3.90 -8.82 11.37
N ALA A 28 -3.87 -7.71 10.61
CA ALA A 28 -4.09 -7.71 9.17
C ALA A 28 -3.05 -8.56 8.44
N TYR A 29 -1.76 -8.43 8.80
CA TYR A 29 -0.70 -9.28 8.27
C TYR A 29 -0.89 -10.74 8.67
N LEU A 30 -1.25 -11.03 9.93
CA LEU A 30 -1.50 -12.40 10.38
C LEU A 30 -2.64 -13.05 9.59
N VAL A 31 -3.77 -12.37 9.44
CA VAL A 31 -4.91 -12.85 8.65
C VAL A 31 -4.49 -13.06 7.19
N GLY A 32 -3.79 -12.10 6.58
CA GLY A 32 -3.30 -12.22 5.21
C GLY A 32 -2.35 -13.40 5.02
N LEU A 33 -1.41 -13.62 5.95
CA LEU A 33 -0.49 -14.76 5.92
C LEU A 33 -1.22 -16.10 6.06
N VAL A 34 -2.21 -16.17 6.96
CA VAL A 34 -3.05 -17.37 7.10
C VAL A 34 -3.85 -17.64 5.82
N LEU A 35 -4.50 -16.62 5.26
CA LEU A 35 -5.26 -16.76 4.01
C LEU A 35 -4.36 -17.19 2.84
N ALA A 36 -3.20 -16.54 2.67
CA ALA A 36 -2.25 -16.90 1.63
C ALA A 36 -1.73 -18.33 1.79
N SER A 37 -1.37 -18.74 3.02
CA SER A 37 -0.90 -20.10 3.32
C SER A 37 -1.98 -21.15 3.03
N LEU A 38 -3.22 -20.91 3.46
CA LEU A 38 -4.34 -21.81 3.18
C LEU A 38 -4.65 -21.87 1.68
N GLY A 39 -4.65 -20.73 0.99
CA GLY A 39 -4.91 -20.68 -0.44
C GLY A 39 -3.84 -21.39 -1.26
N VAL A 40 -2.57 -21.21 -0.90
CA VAL A 40 -1.45 -21.97 -1.50
C VAL A 40 -1.59 -23.46 -1.21
N SER A 41 -1.94 -23.85 0.01
CA SER A 41 -2.15 -25.26 0.37
C SER A 41 -3.28 -25.91 -0.43
N VAL A 42 -4.38 -25.18 -0.67
CA VAL A 42 -5.49 -25.62 -1.51
C VAL A 42 -5.07 -25.69 -2.98
N ALA A 43 -4.33 -24.69 -3.47
CA ALA A 43 -3.81 -24.67 -4.83
C ALA A 43 -2.90 -25.88 -5.10
N ASP A 44 -1.96 -26.18 -4.18
CA ASP A 44 -1.08 -27.34 -4.26
C ASP A 44 -1.85 -28.65 -4.30
N ALA A 45 -2.88 -28.81 -3.45
CA ALA A 45 -3.77 -29.97 -3.46
C ALA A 45 -4.54 -30.15 -4.79
N LEU A 46 -4.72 -29.08 -5.57
CA LEU A 46 -5.32 -29.10 -6.91
C LEU A 46 -4.28 -29.24 -8.04
N GLY A 47 -3.01 -29.45 -7.70
CA GLY A 47 -1.90 -29.56 -8.66
C GLY A 47 -1.36 -28.23 -9.16
N VAL A 48 -1.79 -27.11 -8.58
CA VAL A 48 -1.26 -25.77 -8.87
C VAL A 48 -0.07 -25.52 -7.96
N THR A 49 1.13 -25.85 -8.44
CA THR A 49 2.38 -25.71 -7.68
C THR A 49 3.25 -24.60 -8.25
N GLU A 50 4.25 -24.19 -7.47
CA GLU A 50 5.29 -23.26 -7.90
C GLU A 50 6.06 -23.78 -9.12
N SER A 51 6.32 -25.09 -9.21
CA SER A 51 7.10 -25.67 -10.30
C SER A 51 6.32 -25.94 -11.58
N THR A 52 5.03 -26.24 -11.48
CA THR A 52 4.18 -26.56 -12.65
C THR A 52 3.42 -25.36 -13.18
N THR A 53 2.95 -24.48 -12.28
CA THR A 53 2.06 -23.35 -12.61
C THR A 53 2.45 -22.08 -11.82
N PRO A 54 3.70 -21.60 -11.93
CA PRO A 54 4.24 -20.52 -11.09
C PRO A 54 3.39 -19.25 -11.12
N VAL A 55 2.91 -18.85 -12.30
CA VAL A 55 2.11 -17.63 -12.45
C VAL A 55 0.82 -17.70 -11.61
N VAL A 56 0.11 -18.82 -11.64
CA VAL A 56 -1.13 -18.99 -10.87
C VAL A 56 -0.82 -19.10 -9.38
N TYR A 57 0.20 -19.88 -9.02
CA TYR A 57 0.67 -20.05 -7.65
C TYR A 57 0.97 -18.69 -6.98
N TYR A 58 1.82 -17.87 -7.61
CA TYR A 58 2.16 -16.55 -7.07
C TYR A 58 0.98 -15.58 -7.13
N SER A 59 0.12 -15.67 -8.14
CA SER A 59 -1.10 -14.85 -8.19
C SER A 59 -2.01 -15.10 -6.98
N VAL A 60 -2.17 -16.36 -6.57
CA VAL A 60 -2.92 -16.73 -5.36
C VAL A 60 -2.26 -16.12 -4.12
N GLN A 61 -0.94 -16.26 -3.99
CA GLN A 61 -0.19 -15.73 -2.85
C GLN A 61 -0.30 -14.19 -2.75
N TYR A 62 -0.06 -13.47 -3.86
CA TYR A 62 -0.11 -12.00 -3.90
C TYR A 62 -1.54 -11.44 -3.81
N ALA A 63 -2.57 -12.22 -4.15
CA ALA A 63 -3.96 -11.82 -3.96
C ALA A 63 -4.43 -11.98 -2.51
N LEU A 64 -4.09 -13.09 -1.86
CA LEU A 64 -4.68 -13.45 -0.56
C LEU A 64 -4.06 -12.69 0.62
N LEU A 65 -2.78 -12.30 0.52
CA LEU A 65 -2.16 -11.47 1.55
C LEU A 65 -2.89 -10.11 1.74
N PRO A 66 -3.07 -9.25 0.71
CA PRO A 66 -3.82 -8.01 0.85
C PRO A 66 -5.33 -8.24 1.05
N ALA A 67 -5.89 -9.37 0.60
CA ALA A 67 -7.27 -9.72 0.94
C ALA A 67 -7.47 -9.85 2.46
N GLY A 68 -6.46 -10.31 3.19
CA GLY A 68 -6.47 -10.30 4.66
C GLY A 68 -6.63 -8.91 5.26
N PHE A 69 -6.08 -7.87 4.62
CA PHE A 69 -6.20 -6.49 5.10
C PHE A 69 -7.63 -6.00 4.96
N LEU A 70 -8.26 -6.30 3.82
CA LEU A 70 -9.67 -6.03 3.60
C LEU A 70 -10.53 -6.74 4.64
N VAL A 71 -10.35 -8.05 4.83
CA VAL A 71 -11.07 -8.83 5.85
C VAL A 71 -10.91 -8.21 7.24
N THR A 72 -9.69 -7.84 7.62
CA THR A 72 -9.42 -7.20 8.91
C THR A 72 -10.08 -5.84 9.05
N VAL A 73 -10.02 -4.99 8.03
CA VAL A 73 -10.66 -3.65 8.07
C VAL A 73 -12.18 -3.79 8.16
N PHE A 74 -12.78 -4.65 7.34
CA PHE A 74 -14.23 -4.90 7.37
C PHE A 74 -14.67 -5.49 8.70
N GLY A 75 -13.95 -6.46 9.24
CA GLY A 75 -14.22 -7.04 10.57
C GLY A 75 -14.06 -6.01 11.70
N TYR A 76 -13.06 -5.12 11.60
CA TYR A 76 -12.88 -4.02 12.54
C TYR A 76 -14.07 -3.05 12.51
N HIS A 77 -14.51 -2.64 11.31
CA HIS A 77 -15.67 -1.76 11.14
C HIS A 77 -16.97 -2.39 11.64
N GLN A 78 -17.16 -3.71 11.51
CA GLN A 78 -18.36 -4.37 12.04
C GLN A 78 -18.35 -4.53 13.56
N SER A 79 -17.16 -4.64 14.17
CA SER A 79 -17.03 -4.89 15.62
C SER A 79 -16.88 -3.62 16.46
N ARG A 80 -16.62 -2.47 15.84
CA ARG A 80 -16.33 -1.20 16.51
C ARG A 80 -17.07 -0.06 15.84
N GLU A 81 -17.43 0.95 16.63
CA GLU A 81 -17.83 2.25 16.09
C GLU A 81 -16.60 2.89 15.41
N THR A 82 -16.74 3.18 14.12
CA THR A 82 -15.66 3.72 13.28
C THR A 82 -16.04 5.05 12.65
N ASP A 83 -17.06 5.70 13.20
CA ASP A 83 -17.61 6.95 12.70
C ASP A 83 -16.51 8.01 12.53
N GLY A 84 -16.36 8.47 11.30
CA GLY A 84 -15.39 9.50 10.92
C GLY A 84 -13.92 9.05 10.82
N LEU A 85 -13.60 7.76 11.00
CA LEU A 85 -12.25 7.24 10.73
C LEU A 85 -11.97 7.22 9.22
N VAL A 86 -12.83 6.51 8.48
CA VAL A 86 -12.77 6.41 7.02
C VAL A 86 -13.69 7.46 6.42
N ARG A 87 -13.12 8.39 5.66
CA ARG A 87 -13.87 9.38 4.89
C ARG A 87 -14.10 8.87 3.48
N PHE A 88 -15.35 8.96 3.03
CA PHE A 88 -15.78 8.49 1.73
C PHE A 88 -16.82 9.44 1.15
N HIS A 89 -16.71 9.72 -0.15
CA HIS A 89 -17.81 10.28 -0.92
C HIS A 89 -17.82 9.69 -2.33
N THR A 90 -18.94 9.86 -3.02
CA THR A 90 -19.09 9.47 -4.43
C THR A 90 -18.03 10.18 -5.28
N PRO A 91 -17.30 9.46 -6.15
CA PRO A 91 -16.31 10.05 -7.03
C PRO A 91 -16.87 11.16 -7.92
N THR A 92 -16.07 12.20 -8.09
CA THR A 92 -16.33 13.36 -8.94
C THR A 92 -15.23 13.52 -9.98
N LEU A 93 -15.44 14.35 -11.01
CA LEU A 93 -14.39 14.68 -11.97
C LEU A 93 -13.18 15.37 -11.32
N ARG A 94 -13.39 16.09 -10.21
CA ARG A 94 -12.31 16.70 -9.44
C ARG A 94 -11.41 15.63 -8.81
N ASP A 95 -11.98 14.52 -8.37
CA ASP A 95 -11.23 13.39 -7.82
C ASP A 95 -10.35 12.73 -8.88
N LEU A 96 -10.84 12.60 -10.11
CA LEU A 96 -10.02 12.13 -11.23
C LEU A 96 -8.83 13.07 -11.49
N GLY A 97 -9.05 14.38 -11.40
CA GLY A 97 -7.98 15.38 -11.47
C GLY A 97 -6.95 15.21 -10.35
N TRP A 98 -7.40 14.96 -9.11
CA TRP A 98 -6.51 14.68 -7.98
C TRP A 98 -5.78 13.36 -8.11
N ILE A 99 -6.40 12.32 -8.67
CA ILE A 99 -5.75 11.04 -8.94
C ILE A 99 -4.62 11.25 -9.96
N ALA A 100 -4.90 11.95 -11.06
CA ALA A 100 -3.89 12.23 -12.09
C ALA A 100 -2.74 13.09 -11.53
N LEU A 101 -3.06 14.17 -10.82
CA LEU A 101 -2.05 15.04 -10.21
C LEU A 101 -1.23 14.30 -9.15
N GLY A 102 -1.88 13.53 -8.27
CA GLY A 102 -1.21 12.74 -7.26
C GLY A 102 -0.26 11.69 -7.86
N PHE A 103 -0.68 11.03 -8.95
CA PHE A 103 0.19 10.12 -9.70
C PHE A 103 1.42 10.84 -10.29
N LEU A 104 1.24 12.01 -10.90
CA LEU A 104 2.36 12.79 -11.45
C LEU A 104 3.32 13.28 -10.35
N VAL A 105 2.79 13.67 -9.19
CA VAL A 105 3.59 14.06 -8.02
C VAL A 105 4.35 12.86 -7.47
N LEU A 106 3.73 11.68 -7.38
CA LEU A 106 4.41 10.44 -6.98
C LEU A 106 5.54 10.09 -7.95
N LEU A 107 5.26 10.17 -9.26
CA LEU A 107 6.27 9.91 -10.29
C LEU A 107 7.47 10.85 -10.15
N ALA A 108 7.22 12.16 -10.06
CA ALA A 108 8.28 13.14 -9.88
C ALA A 108 9.07 12.92 -8.57
N ALA A 109 8.39 12.60 -7.47
CA ALA A 109 9.02 12.35 -6.19
C ALA A 109 9.87 11.07 -6.21
N SER A 110 9.38 9.98 -6.81
CA SER A 110 10.13 8.73 -6.95
C SER A 110 11.38 8.94 -7.79
N THR A 111 11.25 9.58 -8.96
CA THR A 111 12.38 9.88 -9.84
C THR A 111 13.42 10.77 -9.16
N ALA A 112 13.00 11.80 -8.42
CA ALA A 112 13.93 12.66 -7.69
C ALA A 112 14.66 11.90 -6.56
N LEU A 113 13.94 11.02 -5.87
CA LEU A 113 14.52 10.23 -4.78
C LEU A 113 15.49 9.17 -5.31
N GLU A 114 15.17 8.48 -6.40
CA GLU A 114 16.08 7.55 -7.09
C GLU A 114 17.37 8.24 -7.55
N GLN A 115 17.28 9.46 -8.10
CA GLN A 115 18.47 10.24 -8.45
C GLN A 115 19.31 10.60 -7.22
N LEU A 116 18.68 11.05 -6.14
CA LEU A 116 19.37 11.37 -4.89
C LEU A 116 20.08 10.14 -4.30
N ILE A 117 19.40 8.99 -4.29
CA ILE A 117 19.94 7.70 -3.86
C ILE A 117 21.16 7.34 -4.71
N GLY A 118 21.06 7.49 -6.04
CA GLY A 118 22.16 7.25 -6.96
C GLY A 118 23.37 8.16 -6.70
N LEU A 119 23.15 9.43 -6.37
CA LEU A 119 24.22 10.38 -5.99
C LEU A 119 24.90 10.00 -4.67
N LEU A 120 24.16 9.41 -3.74
CA LEU A 120 24.69 8.91 -2.46
C LEU A 120 25.43 7.58 -2.62
N GLY A 121 25.33 6.93 -3.78
CA GLY A 121 25.97 5.64 -4.05
C GLY A 121 25.42 4.50 -3.18
N VAL A 122 24.18 4.63 -2.69
CA VAL A 122 23.53 3.62 -1.84
C VAL A 122 22.56 2.78 -2.65
N GLU A 123 22.48 1.50 -2.29
CA GLU A 123 21.55 0.57 -2.93
C GLU A 123 20.11 0.77 -2.43
N THR A 124 19.15 0.34 -3.25
CA THR A 124 17.73 0.23 -2.89
C THR A 124 17.30 -1.21 -3.00
N ALA A 125 16.67 -1.72 -1.94
CA ALA A 125 16.14 -3.07 -1.93
C ALA A 125 15.05 -3.24 -3.00
N GLN A 126 14.86 -4.46 -3.48
CA GLN A 126 13.86 -4.76 -4.48
C GLN A 126 12.63 -5.42 -3.85
N ASN A 127 11.46 -5.07 -4.38
CA ASN A 127 10.20 -5.70 -4.00
C ASN A 127 10.16 -7.13 -4.57
N GLN A 128 9.81 -8.11 -3.74
CA GLN A 128 9.75 -9.51 -4.14
C GLN A 128 8.79 -9.76 -5.31
N ALA A 129 7.68 -9.03 -5.42
CA ALA A 129 6.75 -9.14 -6.55
C ALA A 129 7.40 -8.76 -7.88
N VAL A 130 8.33 -7.79 -7.87
CA VAL A 130 9.09 -7.39 -9.06
C VAL A 130 10.12 -8.45 -9.43
N LEU A 131 10.83 -8.99 -8.44
CA LEU A 131 11.81 -10.06 -8.67
C LEU A 131 11.16 -11.31 -9.27
N THR A 132 10.11 -11.82 -8.62
CA THR A 132 9.37 -12.99 -9.09
C THR A 132 8.68 -12.71 -10.44
N GLY A 133 8.18 -11.49 -10.66
CA GLY A 133 7.63 -11.10 -11.96
C GLY A 133 8.66 -11.08 -13.09
N ARG A 134 9.93 -10.75 -12.83
CA ARG A 134 11.00 -10.83 -13.85
C ARG A 134 11.32 -12.27 -14.24
N GLU A 135 11.22 -13.20 -13.30
CA GLU A 135 11.35 -14.64 -13.57
C GLU A 135 10.12 -15.19 -14.32
N HIS A 136 8.94 -14.61 -14.07
CA HIS A 136 7.68 -15.01 -14.71
C HIS A 136 6.89 -13.81 -15.25
N PRO A 137 7.24 -13.25 -16.42
CA PRO A 137 6.69 -11.98 -16.90
C PRO A 137 5.16 -11.90 -16.96
N LEU A 138 4.47 -13.00 -17.26
CA LEU A 138 3.00 -13.04 -17.26
C LEU A 138 2.38 -12.74 -15.89
N LEU A 139 3.11 -12.94 -14.80
CA LEU A 139 2.67 -12.57 -13.46
C LEU A 139 2.39 -11.07 -13.34
N PHE A 140 3.14 -10.22 -14.02
CA PHE A 140 2.88 -8.77 -14.01
C PHE A 140 1.48 -8.42 -14.51
N LEU A 141 0.95 -9.15 -15.50
CA LEU A 141 -0.42 -8.95 -15.99
C LEU A 141 -1.46 -9.39 -14.95
N ALA A 142 -1.20 -10.49 -14.23
CA ALA A 142 -2.06 -10.94 -13.14
C ALA A 142 -2.03 -9.98 -11.94
N LEU A 143 -0.90 -9.32 -11.69
CA LEU A 143 -0.76 -8.32 -10.63
C LEU A 143 -1.55 -7.03 -10.90
N LEU A 144 -1.91 -6.72 -12.15
CA LEU A 144 -2.72 -5.53 -12.48
C LEU A 144 -4.11 -5.54 -11.81
N PRO A 145 -4.98 -6.55 -12.01
CA PRO A 145 -6.26 -6.60 -11.30
C PRO A 145 -6.07 -6.80 -9.79
N ILE A 146 -5.06 -7.58 -9.36
CA ILE A 146 -4.79 -7.81 -7.93
C ILE A 146 -4.47 -6.49 -7.24
N THR A 147 -3.64 -5.62 -7.83
CA THR A 147 -3.29 -4.37 -7.19
C THR A 147 -4.43 -3.37 -7.15
N VAL A 148 -5.25 -3.33 -8.21
CA VAL A 148 -6.39 -2.41 -8.30
C VAL A 148 -7.49 -2.81 -7.32
N LEU A 149 -7.73 -4.10 -7.13
CA LEU A 149 -8.87 -4.61 -6.37
C LEU A 149 -8.53 -4.96 -4.91
N LEU A 150 -7.28 -5.36 -4.64
CA LEU A 150 -6.90 -5.92 -3.35
C LEU A 150 -5.80 -5.11 -2.66
N VAL A 151 -4.65 -4.93 -3.32
CA VAL A 151 -3.47 -4.28 -2.69
C VAL A 151 -3.77 -2.82 -2.34
N ALA A 152 -4.07 -1.98 -3.33
CA ALA A 152 -4.28 -0.56 -3.09
C ALA A 152 -5.51 -0.32 -2.18
N PRO A 153 -6.69 -0.93 -2.41
CA PRO A 153 -7.81 -0.79 -1.49
C PRO A 153 -7.50 -1.27 -0.06
N GLY A 154 -6.90 -2.45 0.09
CA GLY A 154 -6.59 -3.04 1.40
C GLY A 154 -5.60 -2.20 2.20
N GLU A 155 -4.51 -1.76 1.57
CA GLU A 155 -3.49 -0.94 2.22
C GLU A 155 -4.02 0.46 2.55
N GLU A 156 -4.70 1.13 1.62
CA GLU A 156 -5.23 2.47 1.91
C GLU A 156 -6.32 2.44 2.99
N LEU A 157 -7.23 1.47 2.97
CA LEU A 157 -8.24 1.32 4.02
C LEU A 157 -7.60 1.08 5.39
N LEU A 158 -6.55 0.26 5.47
CA LEU A 158 -5.83 -0.01 6.71
C LEU A 158 -5.07 1.23 7.20
N PHE A 159 -4.21 1.80 6.36
CA PHE A 159 -3.29 2.85 6.78
C PHE A 159 -3.93 4.24 6.80
N ARG A 160 -4.77 4.59 5.82
CA ARG A 160 -5.35 5.94 5.69
C ARG A 160 -6.73 5.97 6.35
N GLY A 161 -7.51 4.92 6.14
CA GLY A 161 -8.79 4.75 6.82
C GLY A 161 -8.63 4.61 8.34
N LEU A 162 -8.04 3.51 8.81
CA LEU A 162 -8.00 3.19 10.24
C LEU A 162 -6.84 3.86 10.98
N VAL A 163 -5.59 3.63 10.55
CA VAL A 163 -4.39 4.07 11.30
C VAL A 163 -4.29 5.60 11.33
N GLN A 164 -4.31 6.25 10.16
CA GLN A 164 -4.30 7.71 10.07
C GLN A 164 -5.56 8.30 10.72
N GLY A 165 -6.74 7.70 10.56
CA GLY A 165 -7.97 8.13 11.25
C GLY A 165 -7.83 8.15 12.78
N LYS A 166 -7.27 7.08 13.37
CA LYS A 166 -7.02 6.98 14.82
C LYS A 166 -6.00 8.02 15.29
N PHE A 167 -4.89 8.20 14.58
CA PHE A 167 -3.91 9.22 14.93
C PHE A 167 -4.43 10.64 14.71
N ARG A 168 -5.35 10.84 13.76
CA ARG A 168 -6.03 12.13 13.54
C ARG A 168 -6.84 12.51 14.76
N GLN A 169 -7.60 11.58 15.33
CA GLN A 169 -8.34 11.82 16.59
C GLN A 169 -7.41 12.13 17.77
N ALA A 170 -6.20 11.57 17.77
CA ALA A 170 -5.24 11.72 18.87
C ALA A 170 -4.37 13.00 18.79
N TYR A 171 -4.00 13.42 17.57
CA TYR A 171 -2.96 14.43 17.35
C TYR A 171 -3.26 15.44 16.23
N GLY A 172 -4.35 15.27 15.50
CA GLY A 172 -4.70 16.12 14.36
C GLY A 172 -4.11 15.60 13.06
N SER A 173 -4.38 16.30 11.96
CA SER A 173 -4.17 15.79 10.61
C SER A 173 -2.69 15.62 10.24
N VAL A 174 -1.82 16.56 10.61
CA VAL A 174 -0.40 16.54 10.21
C VAL A 174 0.37 15.40 10.89
N PRO A 175 0.32 15.24 12.23
CA PRO A 175 1.01 14.11 12.87
C PRO A 175 0.44 12.77 12.43
N ALA A 176 -0.87 12.69 12.15
CA ALA A 176 -1.50 11.48 11.67
C ALA A 176 -0.95 11.02 10.32
N VAL A 177 -0.81 11.94 9.36
CA VAL A 177 -0.19 11.64 8.05
C VAL A 177 1.24 11.16 8.24
N VAL A 178 2.04 11.84 9.06
CA VAL A 178 3.45 11.47 9.28
C VAL A 178 3.55 10.07 9.91
N ILE A 179 2.83 9.82 11.00
CA ILE A 179 2.88 8.55 11.72
C ILE A 179 2.37 7.40 10.86
N ALA A 180 1.23 7.56 10.18
CA ALA A 180 0.68 6.53 9.31
C ALA A 180 1.61 6.22 8.12
N SER A 181 2.28 7.22 7.56
CA SER A 181 3.24 7.05 6.46
C SER A 181 4.53 6.36 6.88
N LEU A 182 5.00 6.61 8.11
CA LEU A 182 6.12 5.87 8.69
C LEU A 182 5.75 4.41 8.91
N LEU A 183 4.58 4.13 9.49
CA LEU A 183 4.09 2.76 9.70
C LEU A 183 3.87 2.01 8.37
N PHE A 184 3.35 2.71 7.35
CA PHE A 184 3.20 2.19 5.98
C PHE A 184 4.56 1.86 5.35
N GLY A 185 5.55 2.74 5.48
CA GLY A 185 6.91 2.44 5.02
C GLY A 185 7.48 1.20 5.71
N LEU A 186 7.45 1.17 7.05
CA LEU A 186 7.95 0.05 7.86
C LEU A 186 7.29 -1.30 7.52
N SER A 187 6.00 -1.30 7.18
CA SER A 187 5.26 -2.53 6.88
C SER A 187 5.74 -3.23 5.61
N HIS A 188 6.47 -2.54 4.74
CA HIS A 188 7.06 -3.12 3.53
C HIS A 188 8.29 -3.99 3.81
N SER A 189 8.90 -3.90 5.00
CA SER A 189 10.15 -4.60 5.34
C SER A 189 10.12 -6.12 5.05
N GLY A 190 8.99 -6.78 5.24
CA GLY A 190 8.83 -8.22 4.97
C GLY A 190 8.72 -8.61 3.49
N ALA A 191 8.56 -7.65 2.58
CA ALA A 191 8.42 -7.88 1.14
C ALA A 191 9.68 -7.51 0.34
N LEU A 192 10.79 -7.23 1.02
CA LEU A 192 12.03 -6.73 0.42
C LEU A 192 13.11 -7.80 0.36
N SER A 193 13.91 -7.74 -0.70
CA SER A 193 15.10 -8.57 -0.91
C SER A 193 16.29 -7.70 -1.34
N GLY A 194 17.50 -8.12 -0.94
CA GLY A 194 18.75 -7.40 -1.19
C GLY A 194 19.09 -6.33 -0.15
N ALA A 195 20.21 -5.64 -0.36
CA ALA A 195 20.62 -4.52 0.48
C ALA A 195 19.80 -3.25 0.16
N GLY A 196 19.84 -2.26 1.04
CA GLY A 196 19.09 -1.01 0.85
C GLY A 196 17.66 -1.03 1.37
N THR A 197 17.36 -1.86 2.38
CA THR A 197 16.04 -1.90 3.05
C THR A 197 15.63 -0.51 3.52
N VAL A 198 16.50 0.18 4.27
CA VAL A 198 16.22 1.53 4.80
C VAL A 198 15.86 2.51 3.68
N THR A 199 16.58 2.45 2.55
CA THR A 199 16.32 3.27 1.37
C THR A 199 14.91 3.04 0.83
N TYR A 200 14.51 1.77 0.66
CA TYR A 200 13.15 1.45 0.21
C TYR A 200 12.10 1.91 1.21
N LEU A 201 12.30 1.69 2.52
CA LEU A 201 11.35 2.13 3.55
C LEU A 201 11.17 3.66 3.50
N ALA A 202 12.25 4.41 3.26
CA ALA A 202 12.17 5.87 3.08
C ALA A 202 11.36 6.26 1.84
N VAL A 203 11.57 5.59 0.71
CA VAL A 203 10.77 5.79 -0.51
C VAL A 203 9.29 5.50 -0.24
N ALA A 204 8.98 4.35 0.36
CA ALA A 204 7.61 3.97 0.71
C ALA A 204 6.96 4.95 1.70
N THR A 205 7.72 5.49 2.67
CA THR A 205 7.24 6.55 3.55
C THR A 205 6.94 7.84 2.79
N VAL A 206 7.77 8.28 1.85
CA VAL A 206 7.52 9.48 1.03
C VAL A 206 6.25 9.32 0.19
N LEU A 207 6.09 8.16 -0.46
CA LEU A 207 4.84 7.78 -1.15
C LEU A 207 3.66 7.87 -0.18
N GLY A 208 3.83 7.33 1.02
CA GLY A 208 2.80 7.34 2.04
C GLY A 208 2.38 8.75 2.48
N LEU A 209 3.33 9.68 2.59
CA LEU A 209 3.09 11.09 2.94
C LEU A 209 2.21 11.77 1.88
N ILE A 210 2.50 11.52 0.60
CA ILE A 210 1.74 12.08 -0.53
C ILE A 210 0.31 11.54 -0.51
N LEU A 211 0.15 10.22 -0.38
CA LEU A 211 -1.17 9.57 -0.30
C LEU A 211 -1.99 10.07 0.91
N GLY A 212 -1.35 10.15 2.08
CA GLY A 212 -1.99 10.63 3.30
C GLY A 212 -2.40 12.10 3.24
N ALA A 213 -1.58 12.96 2.63
CA ALA A 213 -1.88 14.37 2.43
C ALA A 213 -3.02 14.59 1.42
N VAL A 214 -3.03 13.85 0.31
CA VAL A 214 -4.13 13.90 -0.66
C VAL A 214 -5.43 13.42 0.00
N TYR A 215 -5.39 12.35 0.80
CA TYR A 215 -6.56 11.86 1.52
C TYR A 215 -7.15 12.92 2.49
N GLU A 216 -6.31 13.65 3.23
CA GLU A 216 -6.81 14.75 4.08
C GLU A 216 -7.40 15.89 3.25
N HIS A 217 -6.84 16.16 2.07
CA HIS A 217 -7.32 17.24 1.21
C HIS A 217 -8.63 16.89 0.51
N THR A 218 -8.78 15.67 0.00
CA THR A 218 -9.95 15.26 -0.76
C THR A 218 -11.06 14.70 0.12
N GLU A 219 -10.77 14.30 1.36
CA GLU A 219 -11.74 13.68 2.26
C GLU A 219 -12.40 12.42 1.65
N SER A 220 -11.70 11.72 0.75
CA SER A 220 -12.17 10.48 0.14
C SER A 220 -11.07 9.44 0.00
N ILE A 221 -11.32 8.26 0.55
CA ILE A 221 -10.42 7.12 0.48
C ILE A 221 -10.23 6.59 -0.96
N LEU A 222 -11.15 6.88 -1.87
CA LEU A 222 -11.05 6.44 -3.27
C LEU A 222 -9.93 7.16 -4.03
N VAL A 223 -9.59 8.39 -3.64
CA VAL A 223 -8.53 9.17 -4.29
C VAL A 223 -7.14 8.56 -4.05
N PRO A 224 -6.67 8.35 -2.80
CA PRO A 224 -5.38 7.68 -2.58
C PRO A 224 -5.38 6.25 -3.12
N VAL A 225 -6.50 5.51 -3.08
CA VAL A 225 -6.61 4.19 -3.72
C VAL A 225 -6.34 4.27 -5.22
N GLY A 226 -6.95 5.23 -5.91
CA GLY A 226 -6.73 5.43 -7.34
C GLY A 226 -5.29 5.79 -7.68
N ILE A 227 -4.67 6.67 -6.89
CA ILE A 227 -3.26 7.07 -7.06
C ILE A 227 -2.33 5.87 -6.86
N HIS A 228 -2.52 5.14 -5.76
CA HIS A 228 -1.71 3.97 -5.42
C HIS A 228 -1.88 2.85 -6.46
N ALA A 229 -3.11 2.56 -6.87
CA ALA A 229 -3.36 1.58 -7.93
C ALA A 229 -2.69 2.00 -9.25
N ALA A 230 -2.79 3.27 -9.65
CA ALA A 230 -2.13 3.78 -10.85
C ALA A 230 -0.59 3.67 -10.76
N TRP A 231 -0.01 3.96 -9.59
CA TRP A 231 1.41 3.79 -9.33
C TRP A 231 1.85 2.34 -9.54
N ASN A 232 1.20 1.38 -8.88
CA ASN A 232 1.55 -0.04 -9.01
C ASN A 232 1.32 -0.58 -10.43
N VAL A 233 0.22 -0.17 -11.08
CA VAL A 233 -0.05 -0.53 -12.49
C VAL A 233 1.07 -0.03 -13.40
N SER A 234 1.57 1.21 -13.20
CA SER A 234 2.66 1.75 -14.00
C SER A 234 3.95 0.94 -13.87
N ILE A 235 4.27 0.49 -12.64
CA ILE A 235 5.43 -0.37 -12.37
C ILE A 235 5.26 -1.71 -13.06
N TYR A 236 4.17 -2.44 -12.80
CA TYR A 236 3.99 -3.80 -13.32
C TYR A 236 3.86 -3.82 -14.85
N LEU A 237 3.11 -2.87 -15.43
CA LEU A 237 3.01 -2.75 -16.88
C LEU A 237 4.37 -2.41 -17.51
N GLY A 238 5.14 -1.50 -16.89
CA GLY A 238 6.48 -1.16 -17.35
C GLY A 238 7.44 -2.36 -17.30
N GLN A 239 7.44 -3.12 -16.20
CA GLN A 239 8.27 -4.32 -16.10
C GLN A 239 7.86 -5.39 -17.12
N TRP A 240 6.56 -5.56 -17.39
CA TRP A 240 6.08 -6.48 -18.42
C TRP A 240 6.52 -6.06 -19.82
N LEU A 241 6.36 -4.79 -20.18
CA LEU A 241 6.79 -4.24 -21.47
C LEU A 241 8.30 -4.38 -21.67
N GLN A 242 9.08 -4.13 -20.61
CA GLN A 242 10.52 -4.32 -20.63
C GLN A 242 10.90 -5.79 -20.84
N ALA A 243 10.23 -6.71 -20.15
CA ALA A 243 10.53 -8.14 -20.23
C ALA A 243 10.15 -8.75 -21.60
N VAL A 244 9.04 -8.32 -22.20
CA VAL A 244 8.49 -8.92 -23.43
C VAL A 244 8.97 -8.21 -24.70
N TYR A 245 9.07 -6.87 -24.66
CA TYR A 245 9.37 -6.05 -25.83
C TYR A 245 10.68 -5.27 -25.73
N GLY A 246 11.37 -5.33 -24.58
CA GLY A 246 12.58 -4.51 -24.36
C GLY A 246 12.28 -3.01 -24.26
N LEU A 247 11.01 -2.63 -24.05
CA LEU A 247 10.58 -1.23 -23.97
C LEU A 247 10.59 -0.76 -22.51
N SER A 248 11.33 0.31 -22.23
CA SER A 248 11.27 0.99 -20.95
C SER A 248 10.25 2.13 -21.02
N LEU A 249 9.28 2.15 -20.10
CA LEU A 249 8.29 3.23 -19.99
C LEU A 249 8.87 4.51 -19.35
N LEU A 250 10.03 4.43 -18.71
CA LEU A 250 10.61 5.51 -17.90
C LEU A 250 12.10 5.79 -18.19
N GLY A 251 12.63 5.29 -19.31
CA GLY A 251 14.00 5.53 -19.78
C GLY A 251 14.68 4.28 -20.31
#